data_AF-A0A9E2N4C7-F1
#
_entry.id   AF-A0A9E2N4C7-F1
#
_cell.length_a   1.000
_cell.length_b   1.000
_cell.length_c   1.000
_cell.angle_alpha   90.00
_cell.angle_beta   90.00
_cell.angle_gamma   90.00
#
_symmetry.space_group_name_H-M   'P 1'
#
loop_
_entity.id
_entity.type
_entity.pdbx_description
1 polymer ?
#
loop_
_entity_poly.entity_id
_entity_poly.type
_entity_poly.pdbx_seq_one_letter_code
_entity_poly.pdbx_strand_id
1 'polypeptide(L)'
;MPQEQRYITLTYLDNTQSHATATGNNASWNCICGFELPLIGRTGNLEGPSDNTIVECPKCNRRFYVYPELKDQGRAIRVLEVKNP
;
A
#
# COMPACT_ATOMS: atom_id res chain seq x y z
N MET A 1 14.90 -11.42 -16.61
CA MET A 1 15.20 -11.29 -15.17
C MET A 1 13.94 -11.67 -14.39
N PRO A 2 14.04 -12.49 -13.33
CA PRO A 2 12.89 -12.82 -12.49
C PRO A 2 12.37 -11.57 -11.77
N GLN A 3 11.08 -11.53 -11.47
CA GLN A 3 10.55 -10.47 -10.63
C GLN A 3 11.00 -10.66 -9.18
N GLU A 4 11.51 -9.61 -8.56
CA GLU A 4 11.99 -9.64 -7.18
C GLU A 4 10.88 -9.22 -6.21
N GLN A 5 10.57 -10.10 -5.26
CA GLN A 5 9.74 -9.80 -4.11
C GLN A 5 10.58 -9.25 -2.95
N ARG A 6 10.08 -8.21 -2.29
CA ARG A 6 10.73 -7.60 -1.12
C ARG A 6 9.71 -7.22 -0.06
N TYR A 7 10.14 -7.15 1.19
CA TYR A 7 9.35 -6.53 2.25
C TYR A 7 9.45 -5.01 2.18
N ILE A 8 8.33 -4.34 2.40
CA ILE A 8 8.23 -2.90 2.61
C ILE A 8 7.37 -2.62 3.85
N THR A 9 7.57 -1.47 4.48
CA THR A 9 6.81 -1.09 5.67
C THR A 9 5.36 -0.72 5.32
N LEU A 10 4.42 -1.23 6.11
CA LEU A 10 3.04 -0.72 6.18
C LEU A 10 2.90 0.11 7.46
N THR A 11 2.53 1.38 7.33
CA THR A 11 2.33 2.30 8.47
C THR A 11 0.85 2.64 8.61
N TYR A 12 0.30 2.40 9.80
CA TYR A 12 -1.08 2.74 10.17
C TYR A 12 -1.18 4.19 10.71
N LEU A 13 -2.39 4.75 10.78
CA LEU A 13 -2.64 6.12 11.25
C LEU A 13 -2.23 6.35 12.72
N ASP A 14 -2.18 5.29 13.52
CA ASP A 14 -1.72 5.32 14.92
C ASP A 14 -0.20 5.13 15.06
N ASN A 15 0.54 5.14 13.94
CA ASN A 15 1.97 4.85 13.82
C ASN A 15 2.36 3.39 14.11
N THR A 16 1.40 2.49 14.29
CA THR A 16 1.70 1.06 14.31
C THR A 16 2.27 0.67 12.95
N GLN A 17 3.21 -0.29 12.95
CA GLN A 17 3.84 -0.78 11.74
C GLN A 17 3.59 -2.27 11.54
N SER A 18 3.53 -2.66 10.27
CA SER A 18 3.51 -4.05 9.83
C SER A 18 4.26 -4.16 8.50
N HIS A 19 4.14 -5.29 7.83
CA HIS A 19 4.85 -5.58 6.60
C HIS A 19 3.88 -5.76 5.43
N ALA A 20 4.30 -5.30 4.27
CA ALA A 20 3.73 -5.63 2.97
C ALA A 20 4.80 -6.28 2.10
N THR A 21 4.37 -7.07 1.12
CA THR A 21 5.26 -7.63 0.09
C THR A 21 5.10 -6.83 -1.18
N ALA A 22 6.19 -6.42 -1.82
CA ALA A 22 6.18 -5.59 -3.01
C ALA A 22 6.95 -6.22 -4.17
N THR A 23 6.45 -6.00 -5.39
CA THR A 23 7.08 -6.40 -6.66
C THR A 23 6.87 -5.30 -7.68
N GLY A 24 7.96 -4.74 -8.23
CA GLY A 24 7.87 -3.53 -9.07
C GLY A 24 7.14 -2.39 -8.34
N ASN A 25 6.05 -1.92 -8.96
CA ASN A 25 5.16 -0.87 -8.44
C ASN A 25 3.93 -1.40 -7.68
N ASN A 26 3.81 -2.71 -7.48
CA ASN A 26 2.71 -3.33 -6.74
C ASN A 26 3.11 -3.67 -5.31
N ALA A 27 2.12 -3.71 -4.41
CA ALA A 27 2.25 -4.17 -3.05
C ALA A 27 1.03 -4.98 -2.60
N SER A 28 1.25 -5.92 -1.69
CA SER A 28 0.23 -6.78 -1.10
C SER A 28 0.40 -6.86 0.42
N TRP A 29 -0.68 -6.77 1.20
CA TRP A 29 -0.64 -6.84 2.66
C TRP A 29 -1.94 -7.35 3.27
N ASN A 30 -1.86 -7.89 4.49
CA ASN A 30 -3.04 -8.25 5.26
C ASN A 30 -3.48 -7.06 6.11
N CYS A 31 -4.78 -6.75 6.11
CA CYS A 31 -5.32 -5.71 6.96
C CYS A 31 -5.36 -6.17 8.43
N ILE A 32 -5.01 -5.28 9.36
CA ILE A 32 -5.03 -5.55 10.81
C ILE A 32 -6.41 -5.97 11.36
N CYS A 33 -7.50 -5.68 10.64
CA CYS A 33 -8.84 -6.14 11.02
C CYS A 33 -9.08 -7.64 10.81
N GLY A 34 -8.08 -8.38 10.31
CA GLY A 34 -8.19 -9.81 10.02
C GLY A 34 -9.15 -10.09 8.86
N PHE A 35 -9.09 -9.28 7.79
CA PHE A 35 -9.68 -9.66 6.51
C PHE A 35 -8.81 -10.77 5.90
N GLU A 36 -9.44 -11.85 5.43
CA GLU A 36 -8.75 -13.10 5.10
C GLU A 36 -7.91 -13.02 3.82
N LEU A 37 -8.32 -12.18 2.87
CA LEU A 37 -7.60 -11.98 1.62
C LEU A 37 -6.64 -10.80 1.75
N PRO A 38 -5.44 -10.91 1.15
CA PRO A 38 -4.53 -9.78 1.08
C PRO A 38 -5.16 -8.66 0.24
N LEU A 39 -5.01 -7.44 0.72
CA LEU A 39 -5.25 -6.24 -0.06
C LEU A 39 -4.10 -6.07 -1.06
N ILE A 40 -4.42 -5.69 -2.28
CA ILE A 40 -3.45 -5.49 -3.36
C ILE A 40 -3.59 -4.07 -3.87
N GLY A 41 -2.47 -3.36 -3.95
CA GLY A 41 -2.39 -2.00 -4.47
C GLY A 41 -1.22 -1.81 -5.39
N ARG A 42 -1.24 -0.68 -6.09
CA ARG A 42 -0.14 -0.19 -6.92
C ARG A 42 0.20 1.24 -6.55
N THR A 43 1.41 1.66 -6.86
CA THR A 43 1.81 3.05 -6.63
C THR A 43 1.01 4.02 -7.48
N GLY A 44 0.74 5.19 -6.91
CA GLY A 44 0.12 6.31 -7.60
C GLY A 44 1.12 7.39 -7.98
N ASN A 45 0.69 8.64 -7.84
CA ASN A 45 1.50 9.83 -8.13
C ASN A 45 2.31 10.25 -6.89
N LEU A 46 3.44 10.93 -7.11
CA LEU A 46 4.23 11.53 -6.03
C LEU A 46 3.46 12.59 -5.25
N GLU A 47 2.53 13.27 -5.92
CA GLU A 47 1.66 14.29 -5.31
C GLU A 47 0.75 13.73 -4.22
N GLY A 48 0.50 12.41 -4.23
CA GLY A 48 -0.26 11.72 -3.20
C GLY A 48 -1.31 10.74 -3.75
N PRO A 49 -2.19 10.26 -2.86
CA PRO A 49 -3.27 9.36 -3.24
C PRO A 49 -4.31 10.04 -4.14
N SER A 50 -4.84 9.26 -5.07
CA SER A 50 -6.05 9.55 -5.86
C SER A 50 -7.04 8.39 -5.73
N ASP A 51 -8.31 8.62 -6.08
CA ASP A 51 -9.36 7.59 -6.04
C ASP A 51 -8.98 6.29 -6.77
N ASN A 52 -8.18 6.38 -7.83
CA ASN A 52 -7.73 5.24 -8.63
C ASN A 52 -6.52 4.47 -8.05
N THR A 53 -5.99 4.93 -6.92
CA THR A 53 -4.76 4.39 -6.28
C THR A 53 -4.96 4.07 -4.80
N ILE A 54 -6.12 4.44 -4.25
CA ILE A 54 -6.55 4.05 -2.92
C ILE A 54 -7.04 2.60 -2.96
N VAL A 55 -6.62 1.84 -1.95
CA VAL A 55 -7.12 0.50 -1.68
C VAL A 55 -7.92 0.56 -0.39
N GLU A 56 -9.22 0.28 -0.48
CA GLU A 56 -10.11 0.21 0.68
C GLU A 56 -10.27 -1.24 1.14
N CYS A 57 -10.12 -1.48 2.44
CA CYS A 57 -10.41 -2.77 3.03
C CYS A 57 -11.94 -3.01 3.04
N PRO A 58 -12.46 -4.08 2.42
CA PRO A 58 -13.91 -4.30 2.35
C PRO A 58 -14.54 -4.66 3.71
N LYS A 59 -13.73 -5.00 4.72
CA LYS A 59 -14.21 -5.39 6.06
C LYS A 59 -14.30 -4.23 7.04
N CYS A 60 -13.35 -3.29 6.99
CA CYS A 60 -13.22 -2.23 7.99
C CYS A 60 -13.12 -0.82 7.40
N ASN A 61 -13.21 -0.69 6.07
CA ASN A 61 -13.17 0.56 5.32
C ASN A 61 -11.91 1.41 5.52
N ARG A 62 -10.85 0.83 6.11
CA ARG A 62 -9.53 1.47 6.18
C ARG A 62 -8.98 1.62 4.77
N ARG A 63 -8.39 2.79 4.49
CA ARG A 63 -7.87 3.16 3.18
C ARG A 63 -6.36 3.19 3.19
N PHE A 64 -5.76 2.67 2.14
CA PHE A 64 -4.32 2.52 2.02
C PHE A 64 -3.82 3.09 0.71
N TYR A 65 -2.61 3.63 0.74
CA TYR A 65 -1.89 4.15 -0.41
C TYR A 65 -0.51 3.51 -0.51
N VAL A 66 -0.15 3.04 -1.70
CA VAL A 66 1.20 2.52 -1.97
C VAL A 66 2.08 3.66 -2.47
N TYR A 67 3.11 3.99 -1.70
CA TYR A 67 3.94 5.16 -1.99
C TYR A 67 5.03 4.82 -3.02
N PRO A 68 5.17 5.61 -4.12
CA PRO A 68 6.20 5.40 -5.13
C PRO A 68 7.58 5.93 -4.72
N GLU A 69 8.62 5.31 -5.27
CA GLU A 69 10.01 5.77 -5.24
C GLU A 69 10.30 6.72 -6.40
N LEU A 70 10.75 7.95 -6.08
CA LEU A 70 11.40 8.93 -6.97
C LEU A 70 10.59 9.47 -8.16
N LYS A 71 9.50 8.81 -8.58
CA LYS A 71 8.65 9.21 -9.72
C LYS A 71 7.24 8.62 -9.62
N ASP A 72 6.30 9.18 -10.35
CA ASP A 72 4.96 8.61 -10.51
C ASP A 72 5.03 7.16 -11.00
N GLN A 73 4.18 6.31 -10.42
CA GLN A 73 4.15 4.88 -10.69
C GLN A 73 5.52 4.18 -10.47
N GLY A 74 6.41 4.81 -9.69
CA GLY A 74 7.71 4.29 -9.32
C GLY A 74 7.60 3.02 -8.48
N ARG A 75 8.78 2.48 -8.11
CA ARG A 75 8.88 1.28 -7.29
C ARG A 75 8.12 1.48 -5.97
N ALA A 76 7.35 0.48 -5.54
CA ALA A 76 6.66 0.54 -4.25
C ALA A 76 7.66 0.47 -3.10
N ILE A 77 7.67 1.46 -2.19
CA ILE A 77 8.64 1.52 -1.08
C ILE A 77 8.00 1.49 0.31
N ARG A 78 6.71 1.77 0.42
CA ARG A 78 5.92 1.63 1.65
C ARG A 78 4.42 1.65 1.33
N VAL A 79 3.62 1.16 2.26
CA VAL A 79 2.17 1.32 2.26
C VAL A 79 1.78 2.21 3.44
N LEU A 80 0.88 3.15 3.23
CA LEU A 80 0.40 4.09 4.25
C LEU A 80 -1.11 3.95 4.39
N GLU A 81 -1.61 3.81 5.61
CA GLU A 81 -3.01 4.10 5.89
C GLU A 81 -3.24 5.62 5.78
N VAL A 82 -4.32 6.01 5.10
CA VAL A 82 -4.65 7.42 4.85
C VAL A 82 -6.04 7.75 5.36
N LYS A 83 -6.25 9.01 5.75
CA LYS A 83 -7.57 9.55 6.08
C LYS A 83 -8.35 9.85 4.79
N ASN A 84 -9.67 9.97 4.90
CA ASN A 84 -10.44 10.63 3.84
C ASN A 84 -9.92 12.06 3.66
N PRO A 85 -9.75 12.52 2.41
CA PRO A 85 -9.65 13.95 2.14
C PRO A 85 -10.90 14.69 2.61
#